data_AF-A0A410RQ52-F1
#
_entry.id   AF-A0A410RQ52-F1
#
_cell.length_a   1.000
_cell.length_b   1.000
_cell.length_c   1.000
_cell.angle_alpha   90.00
_cell.angle_beta   90.00
_cell.angle_gamma   90.00
#
_symmetry.space_group_name_H-M   'P 1'
#
loop_
_entity.id
_entity.type
_entity.pdbx_description
1 polymer ?
#
loop_
_entity_poly.entity_id
_entity_poly.type
_entity_poly.pdbx_seq_one_letter_code
_entity_poly.pdbx_strand_id
1 'polypeptide(L)'
;MDRMNANYEVMSDEAGRPIKTWTVGVPFEDEAKKQLRNLRGLPFIHKWVAVMPDVHRGYGATVGSVVPTVGAVVPAAVGVDIGCGMIAVRTTLRADQLPDSLRGVRSAIEAAVPHGRTDNGGRNDRGAWKDSPATHTSAWARLAEGYARIVEKHPRIGRGPELAHLGTLGTGNHFIELCVDESDGVWLMLHSGSRGVGNRIGSHFIELAKQDMERFFIHLPDADLAYLPEGTEHFDDYVFAVSWAQDYAAMNRELMLHSAVEALKASGELPAFELSESAVNCHHNYISREHHFGKNCFVTRKGAVRAREGDMGIIPGSMGARSYIVRGKGNADAFHSCSHGAGRVMSREAAKKRFTLEDHAKATAGVECRKDVDVIDETPAAYKPIDAVMAAQADLVEVVHTLKQVVCVKG
;
A
#
# COMPACT_ATOMS: atom_id res chain seq x y z
N MET A 1 -7.53 27.54 -22.96
CA MET A 1 -6.25 27.18 -22.31
C MET A 1 -6.06 25.69 -22.50
N ASP A 2 -4.95 25.34 -23.13
CA ASP A 2 -4.74 24.20 -24.03
C ASP A 2 -5.01 22.81 -23.45
N ARG A 3 -5.86 22.04 -24.16
CA ARG A 3 -6.06 20.59 -23.96
C ARG A 3 -5.04 19.73 -24.74
N MET A 4 -3.92 20.30 -25.20
CA MET A 4 -3.03 19.63 -26.17
C MET A 4 -1.82 18.89 -25.58
N ASN A 5 -1.60 18.86 -24.26
CA ASN A 5 -0.45 18.14 -23.66
C ASN A 5 -0.79 17.45 -22.31
N ALA A 6 -2.01 16.93 -22.14
CA ALA A 6 -2.35 16.16 -20.96
C ALA A 6 -2.00 14.68 -21.18
N ASN A 7 -1.12 14.10 -20.34
CA ASN A 7 -0.79 12.66 -20.33
C ASN A 7 -1.91 11.76 -19.79
N TYR A 8 -3.13 12.29 -19.64
CA TYR A 8 -4.30 11.56 -19.18
C TYR A 8 -5.45 11.64 -20.17
N GLU A 9 -6.26 10.59 -20.18
CA GLU A 9 -7.53 10.54 -20.90
C GLU A 9 -8.67 10.97 -19.97
N VAL A 10 -9.79 11.40 -20.56
CA VAL A 10 -11.00 11.77 -19.81
C VAL A 10 -12.14 10.84 -20.19
N MET A 11 -12.62 10.06 -19.23
CA MET A 11 -13.82 9.24 -19.41
C MET A 11 -15.08 10.01 -18.97
N SER A 12 -16.10 10.02 -19.84
CA SER A 12 -17.48 10.55 -19.75
C SER A 12 -17.79 11.60 -18.66
N ASP A 13 -18.47 12.68 -19.04
CA ASP A 13 -18.86 13.82 -18.22
C ASP A 13 -20.35 13.83 -17.78
N GLU A 14 -21.11 12.75 -18.01
CA GLU A 14 -22.57 12.70 -17.78
C GLU A 14 -23.07 13.18 -16.39
N ALA A 15 -22.26 13.06 -15.33
CA ALA A 15 -22.62 13.52 -13.98
C ALA A 15 -21.95 14.84 -13.56
N GLY A 16 -21.36 15.60 -14.49
CA GLY A 16 -20.63 16.85 -14.23
C GLY A 16 -19.29 16.67 -13.47
N ARG A 17 -18.90 15.43 -13.20
CA ARG A 17 -17.69 15.05 -12.45
C ARG A 17 -16.87 14.06 -13.29
N PRO A 18 -15.92 14.47 -14.15
CA PRO A 18 -15.24 13.53 -15.06
C PRO A 18 -14.39 12.50 -14.31
N ILE A 19 -13.88 11.51 -15.02
CA ILE A 19 -12.82 10.61 -14.53
C ILE A 19 -11.57 10.89 -15.39
N LYS A 20 -10.44 11.24 -14.75
CA LYS A 20 -9.16 11.47 -15.43
C LYS A 20 -8.24 10.26 -15.23
N THR A 21 -7.73 9.69 -16.33
CA THR A 21 -7.04 8.40 -16.31
C THR A 21 -5.66 8.45 -16.95
N TRP A 22 -4.61 8.15 -16.18
CA TRP A 22 -3.24 8.00 -16.67
C TRP A 22 -3.02 6.56 -17.15
N THR A 23 -3.80 6.13 -18.14
CA THR A 23 -3.85 4.72 -18.57
C THR A 23 -3.38 4.49 -20.01
N VAL A 24 -2.79 5.51 -20.64
CA VAL A 24 -2.26 5.41 -22.01
C VAL A 24 -1.16 4.36 -22.05
N GLY A 25 -1.32 3.33 -22.89
CA GLY A 25 -0.33 2.26 -23.04
C GLY A 25 -0.34 1.20 -21.94
N VAL A 26 -1.30 1.21 -21.01
CA VAL A 26 -1.45 0.19 -19.97
C VAL A 26 -2.84 -0.47 -20.01
N PRO A 27 -2.95 -1.78 -19.66
CA PRO A 27 -4.25 -2.46 -19.61
C PRO A 27 -5.23 -1.78 -18.64
N PHE A 28 -6.48 -1.61 -19.08
CA PHE A 28 -7.56 -1.05 -18.27
C PHE A 28 -8.88 -1.78 -18.53
N GLU A 29 -9.21 -2.67 -17.61
CA GLU A 29 -10.33 -3.63 -17.71
C GLU A 29 -11.70 -2.96 -17.57
N ASP A 30 -12.71 -3.49 -18.26
CA ASP A 30 -14.05 -2.90 -18.28
C ASP A 30 -14.78 -2.98 -16.92
N GLU A 31 -14.50 -4.00 -16.11
CA GLU A 31 -15.00 -4.08 -14.74
C GLU A 31 -14.45 -2.96 -13.86
N ALA A 32 -13.17 -2.62 -14.00
CA ALA A 32 -12.58 -1.47 -13.30
C ALA A 32 -13.21 -0.14 -13.78
N LYS A 33 -13.42 0.01 -15.09
CA LYS A 33 -14.14 1.17 -15.65
C LYS A 33 -15.56 1.28 -15.10
N LYS A 34 -16.29 0.17 -14.97
CA LYS A 34 -17.64 0.13 -14.39
C LYS A 34 -17.63 0.56 -12.92
N GLN A 35 -16.71 0.03 -12.11
CA GLN A 35 -16.54 0.41 -10.71
C GLN A 35 -16.29 1.92 -10.56
N LEU A 36 -15.43 2.49 -11.40
CA LEU A 36 -15.15 3.92 -11.42
C LEU A 36 -16.36 4.77 -11.81
N ARG A 37 -17.18 4.34 -12.80
CA ARG A 37 -18.41 5.04 -13.17
C ARG A 37 -19.41 5.09 -12.02
N ASN A 38 -19.59 3.97 -11.30
CA ASN A 38 -20.47 3.92 -10.13
C ASN A 38 -19.98 4.84 -9.01
N LEU A 39 -18.69 4.78 -8.66
CA LEU A 39 -18.06 5.60 -7.62
C LEU A 39 -18.18 7.10 -7.92
N ARG A 40 -17.90 7.50 -9.17
CA ARG A 40 -18.02 8.88 -9.65
C ARG A 40 -19.46 9.42 -9.60
N GLY A 41 -20.46 8.53 -9.61
CA GLY A 41 -21.86 8.88 -9.46
C GLY A 41 -22.21 9.49 -8.09
N LEU A 42 -21.40 9.25 -7.06
CA LEU A 42 -21.66 9.76 -5.71
C LEU A 42 -21.71 11.31 -5.68
N PRO A 43 -22.69 11.90 -4.97
CA PRO A 43 -22.99 13.33 -5.07
C PRO A 43 -21.92 14.23 -4.44
N PHE A 44 -21.13 13.68 -3.52
CA PHE A 44 -20.10 14.38 -2.74
C PHE A 44 -18.69 14.27 -3.33
N ILE A 45 -18.52 13.63 -4.49
CA ILE A 45 -17.24 13.60 -5.21
C ILE A 45 -16.85 15.03 -5.61
N HIS A 46 -15.65 15.46 -5.24
CA HIS A 46 -15.16 16.81 -5.50
C HIS A 46 -14.43 16.88 -6.84
N LYS A 47 -14.99 17.65 -7.78
CA LYS A 47 -14.47 17.88 -9.14
C LYS A 47 -14.40 16.64 -10.04
N TRP A 48 -13.53 15.66 -9.75
CA TRP A 48 -13.34 14.43 -10.55
C TRP A 48 -12.69 13.32 -9.73
N VAL A 49 -12.70 12.10 -10.27
CA VAL A 49 -11.87 10.98 -9.78
C VAL A 49 -10.60 10.91 -10.64
N ALA A 50 -9.43 10.78 -10.01
CA ALA A 50 -8.17 10.55 -10.71
C ALA A 50 -7.77 9.08 -10.61
N VAL A 51 -7.28 8.52 -11.71
CA VAL A 51 -6.99 7.08 -11.86
C VAL A 51 -5.57 6.89 -12.36
N MET A 52 -4.79 6.16 -11.57
CA MET A 52 -3.38 5.89 -11.81
C MET A 52 -3.19 4.72 -12.81
N PRO A 53 -2.01 4.60 -13.46
CA PRO A 53 -1.79 3.59 -14.51
C PRO A 53 -1.86 2.13 -14.04
N ASP A 54 -1.66 1.90 -12.76
CA ASP A 54 -1.74 0.60 -12.09
C ASP A 54 -3.18 0.16 -11.78
N VAL A 55 -4.18 0.89 -12.28
CA VAL A 55 -5.59 0.64 -11.99
C VAL A 55 -6.02 -0.78 -12.30
N HIS A 56 -6.72 -1.39 -11.36
CA HIS A 56 -7.38 -2.68 -11.54
C HIS A 56 -8.56 -2.81 -10.57
N ARG A 57 -9.42 -3.80 -10.81
CA ARG A 57 -10.59 -4.06 -9.97
C ARG A 57 -10.19 -4.24 -8.51
N GLY A 58 -10.88 -3.54 -7.62
CA GLY A 58 -10.73 -3.66 -6.17
C GLY A 58 -12.06 -3.92 -5.47
N TYR A 59 -12.04 -4.03 -4.15
CA TYR A 59 -13.24 -4.11 -3.31
C TYR A 59 -13.76 -2.69 -2.97
N GLY A 60 -15.00 -2.31 -3.26
CA GLY A 60 -15.47 -0.92 -3.11
C GLY A 60 -14.95 0.05 -4.16
N ALA A 61 -13.72 0.54 -4.04
CA ALA A 61 -13.04 1.29 -5.10
C ALA A 61 -11.97 0.45 -5.82
N THR A 62 -11.65 0.83 -7.06
CA THR A 62 -10.51 0.27 -7.79
C THR A 62 -9.22 0.57 -7.06
N VAL A 63 -8.27 -0.36 -7.11
CA VAL A 63 -6.87 -0.05 -6.79
C VAL A 63 -6.35 0.87 -7.89
N GLY A 64 -5.47 1.82 -7.58
CA GLY A 64 -5.05 2.89 -8.49
C GLY A 64 -6.04 4.05 -8.57
N SER A 65 -6.85 4.31 -7.54
CA SER A 65 -7.81 5.43 -7.55
C SER A 65 -7.53 6.47 -6.47
N VAL A 66 -7.80 7.73 -6.83
CA VAL A 66 -7.74 8.90 -5.97
C VAL A 66 -9.12 9.55 -5.98
N VAL A 67 -9.77 9.51 -4.81
CA VAL A 67 -11.19 9.79 -4.63
C VAL A 67 -11.34 10.97 -3.67
N PRO A 68 -11.44 12.20 -4.19
CA PRO A 68 -11.67 13.38 -3.37
C PRO A 68 -13.17 13.52 -3.04
N THR A 69 -13.50 13.67 -1.76
CA THR A 69 -14.88 13.83 -1.27
C THR A 69 -15.03 15.05 -0.36
N VAL A 70 -16.22 15.66 -0.37
CA VAL A 70 -16.58 16.77 0.51
C VAL A 70 -17.88 16.43 1.23
N GLY A 71 -17.88 16.45 2.57
CA GLY A 71 -19.07 16.18 3.37
C GLY A 71 -19.41 14.70 3.57
N ALA A 72 -18.57 13.76 3.11
CA ALA A 72 -18.71 12.34 3.37
C ALA A 72 -17.40 11.58 3.11
N VAL A 73 -17.28 10.38 3.67
CA VAL A 73 -16.19 9.42 3.40
C VAL A 73 -16.77 8.04 3.06
N VAL A 74 -16.08 7.30 2.20
CA VAL A 74 -16.49 5.95 1.75
C VAL A 74 -15.49 4.94 2.33
N PRO A 75 -15.78 4.24 3.44
CA PRO A 75 -14.80 3.36 4.09
C PRO A 75 -14.21 2.29 3.16
N ALA A 76 -15.03 1.69 2.30
CA ALA A 76 -14.58 0.67 1.35
C ALA A 76 -13.68 1.23 0.24
N ALA A 77 -13.72 2.54 -0.01
CA ALA A 77 -12.82 3.21 -0.93
C ALA A 77 -11.39 3.31 -0.37
N VAL A 78 -11.20 3.33 0.96
CA VAL A 78 -9.87 3.14 1.57
C VAL A 78 -9.49 1.66 1.53
N GLY A 79 -10.46 0.79 1.86
CA GLY A 79 -10.27 -0.66 1.94
C GLY A 79 -9.93 -1.12 3.35
N VAL A 80 -9.58 -2.41 3.47
CA VAL A 80 -9.38 -3.07 4.77
C VAL A 80 -7.92 -3.10 5.20
N ASP A 81 -6.95 -2.94 4.29
CA ASP A 81 -5.54 -2.83 4.66
C ASP A 81 -5.16 -1.36 4.79
N ILE A 82 -5.71 -0.72 5.81
CA ILE A 82 -5.56 0.72 6.07
C ILE A 82 -4.10 1.04 6.34
N GLY A 83 -3.59 2.11 5.76
CA GLY A 83 -2.20 2.52 5.93
C GLY A 83 -1.19 1.57 5.29
N CYS A 84 -1.62 0.58 4.49
CA CYS A 84 -0.70 -0.21 3.65
C CYS A 84 0.19 0.75 2.87
N GLY A 85 1.49 0.48 2.90
CA GLY A 85 2.52 1.44 2.54
C GLY A 85 3.88 0.78 2.44
N MET A 86 4.85 1.59 2.06
CA MET A 86 6.24 1.16 1.95
C MET A 86 7.15 2.07 2.75
N ILE A 87 8.25 1.50 3.23
CA ILE A 87 9.40 2.27 3.71
C ILE A 87 10.67 1.79 3.01
N ALA A 88 11.54 2.71 2.60
CA ALA A 88 12.84 2.40 2.02
C ALA A 88 13.92 3.31 2.58
N VAL A 89 15.12 2.76 2.79
CA VAL A 89 16.30 3.49 3.24
C VAL A 89 17.53 3.05 2.46
N ARG A 90 18.37 4.01 2.10
CA ARG A 90 19.66 3.76 1.50
C ARG A 90 20.71 3.54 2.57
N THR A 91 21.59 2.58 2.34
CA THR A 91 22.73 2.31 3.21
C THR A 91 24.02 2.84 2.57
N THR A 92 25.09 2.88 3.36
CA THR A 92 26.45 3.14 2.89
C THR A 92 27.09 1.91 2.22
N LEU A 93 26.41 0.76 2.18
CA LEU A 93 26.90 -0.44 1.49
C LEU A 93 26.80 -0.26 -0.02
N ARG A 94 27.76 -0.88 -0.70
CA ARG A 94 27.82 -1.04 -2.15
C ARG A 94 27.63 -2.50 -2.55
N ALA A 95 27.23 -2.73 -3.79
CA ALA A 95 26.93 -4.06 -4.31
C ALA A 95 28.12 -5.02 -4.24
N ASP A 96 29.34 -4.53 -4.41
CA ASP A 96 30.60 -5.28 -4.29
C ASP A 96 30.96 -5.67 -2.84
N GLN A 97 30.23 -5.14 -1.85
CA GLN A 97 30.35 -5.49 -0.43
C GLN A 97 29.32 -6.53 0.02
N LEU A 98 28.40 -6.93 -0.88
CA LEU A 98 27.47 -8.02 -0.60
C LEU A 98 28.18 -9.38 -0.73
N PRO A 99 27.84 -10.38 0.10
CA PRO A 99 28.44 -11.70 -0.01
C PRO A 99 27.98 -12.42 -1.28
N ASP A 100 28.79 -13.36 -1.77
CA ASP A 100 28.46 -14.20 -2.94
C ASP A 100 27.13 -14.95 -2.76
N SER A 101 26.81 -15.33 -1.52
CA SER A 101 25.56 -15.97 -1.14
C SER A 101 24.74 -15.05 -0.23
N LEU A 102 23.59 -14.61 -0.73
CA LEU A 102 22.66 -13.76 0.02
C LEU A 102 21.73 -14.55 0.96
N ARG A 103 21.91 -15.87 1.06
CA ARG A 103 21.08 -16.72 1.91
C ARG A 103 21.17 -16.33 3.39
N GLY A 104 22.37 -16.02 3.88
CA GLY A 104 22.59 -15.58 5.26
C GLY A 104 21.86 -14.28 5.57
N VAL A 105 21.97 -13.31 4.65
CA VAL A 105 21.21 -12.04 4.69
C VAL A 105 19.71 -12.28 4.76
N ARG A 106 19.16 -13.15 3.88
CA ARG A 106 17.73 -13.50 3.90
C ARG A 106 17.33 -14.12 5.23
N SER A 107 18.09 -15.10 5.72
CA SER A 107 17.81 -15.79 6.98
C SER A 107 17.87 -14.86 8.19
N ALA A 108 18.78 -13.88 8.21
CA ALA A 108 18.85 -12.87 9.27
C ALA A 108 17.59 -12.00 9.33
N ILE A 109 17.09 -11.54 8.16
CA ILE A 109 15.85 -10.77 8.07
C ILE A 109 14.64 -11.62 8.50
N GLU A 110 14.56 -12.87 8.02
CA GLU A 110 13.47 -13.80 8.37
C GLU A 110 13.41 -14.10 9.87
N ALA A 111 14.57 -14.22 10.53
CA ALA A 111 14.64 -14.44 11.97
C ALA A 111 14.25 -13.19 12.79
N ALA A 112 14.52 -12.00 12.26
CA ALA A 112 14.34 -10.74 12.97
C ALA A 112 12.94 -10.13 12.82
N VAL A 113 12.22 -10.44 11.74
CA VAL A 113 10.88 -9.92 11.48
C VAL A 113 9.88 -11.06 11.31
N PRO A 114 8.93 -11.25 12.25
CA PRO A 114 7.85 -12.22 12.08
C PRO A 114 7.06 -11.95 10.81
N HIS A 115 6.80 -13.02 10.06
CA HIS A 115 6.14 -12.98 8.76
C HIS A 115 5.26 -14.23 8.59
N GLY A 116 4.37 -14.17 7.62
CA GLY A 116 3.39 -15.23 7.40
C GLY A 116 2.15 -15.08 8.26
N ARG A 117 1.28 -16.09 8.19
CA ARG A 117 0.05 -16.14 8.99
C ARG A 117 -0.37 -17.58 9.24
N THR A 118 -0.70 -17.84 10.49
CA THR A 118 -1.29 -19.06 11.01
C THR A 118 -2.39 -18.70 12.00
N ASP A 119 -3.21 -19.67 12.42
CA ASP A 119 -4.28 -19.45 13.41
C ASP A 119 -5.19 -18.25 13.08
N ASN A 120 -5.35 -17.93 11.79
CA ASN A 120 -6.04 -16.75 11.28
C ASN A 120 -5.59 -15.39 11.89
N GLY A 121 -4.34 -15.28 12.34
CA GLY A 121 -3.85 -14.08 13.03
C GLY A 121 -4.19 -14.02 14.52
N GLY A 122 -4.64 -15.14 15.08
CA GLY A 122 -5.00 -15.30 16.49
C GLY A 122 -3.79 -15.32 17.44
N ARG A 123 -4.06 -15.71 18.69
CA ARG A 123 -3.06 -15.67 19.78
C ARG A 123 -1.88 -16.60 19.54
N ASN A 124 -2.06 -17.69 18.79
CA ASN A 124 -1.00 -18.66 18.51
C ASN A 124 -0.36 -18.44 17.13
N ASP A 125 -0.55 -17.27 16.51
CA ASP A 125 0.01 -17.01 15.20
C ASP A 125 1.54 -16.98 15.23
N ARG A 126 2.17 -17.92 14.51
CA ARG A 126 3.61 -17.95 14.27
C ARG A 126 4.14 -16.73 13.51
N GLY A 127 3.28 -16.02 12.76
CA GLY A 127 3.61 -14.75 12.11
C GLY A 127 3.53 -13.53 13.04
N ALA A 128 3.32 -13.75 14.34
CA ALA A 128 3.31 -12.72 15.37
C ALA A 128 4.44 -12.91 16.38
N TRP A 129 4.76 -11.86 17.13
CA TRP A 129 5.66 -11.95 18.27
C TRP A 129 5.03 -12.81 19.37
N LYS A 130 5.74 -13.84 19.84
CA LYS A 130 5.35 -14.55 21.08
C LYS A 130 5.52 -13.65 22.29
N ASP A 131 6.70 -13.03 22.37
CA ASP A 131 7.06 -11.99 23.32
C ASP A 131 7.46 -10.76 22.52
N SER A 132 6.68 -9.68 22.63
CA SER A 132 6.94 -8.46 21.87
C SER A 132 8.21 -7.76 22.39
N PRO A 133 9.15 -7.34 21.52
CA PRO A 133 10.34 -6.63 21.96
C PRO A 133 10.01 -5.38 22.78
N ALA A 134 10.90 -4.98 23.68
CA ALA A 134 10.70 -3.80 24.53
C ALA A 134 10.43 -2.54 23.71
N THR A 135 11.17 -2.35 22.61
CA THR A 135 10.98 -1.25 21.65
C THR A 135 9.56 -1.23 21.06
N HIS A 136 8.98 -2.40 20.75
CA HIS A 136 7.62 -2.51 20.21
C HIS A 136 6.57 -2.22 21.30
N THR A 137 6.81 -2.69 22.53
CA THR A 137 5.94 -2.41 23.68
C THR A 137 5.91 -0.90 24.00
N SER A 138 7.07 -0.23 23.97
CA SER A 138 7.15 1.23 24.15
C SER A 138 6.47 1.98 23.01
N ALA A 139 6.61 1.53 21.76
CA ALA A 139 5.91 2.12 20.63
C ALA A 139 4.38 1.96 20.76
N TRP A 140 3.91 0.78 21.17
CA TRP A 140 2.50 0.51 21.42
C TRP A 140 1.89 1.40 22.50
N ALA A 141 2.64 1.74 23.55
CA ALA A 141 2.15 2.64 24.60
C ALA A 141 1.65 3.99 24.05
N ARG A 142 2.23 4.48 22.94
CA ARG A 142 1.80 5.70 22.25
C ARG A 142 0.48 5.55 21.50
N LEU A 143 0.11 4.31 21.14
CA LEU A 143 -1.10 3.98 20.38
C LEU A 143 -2.22 3.44 21.29
N ALA A 144 -1.87 2.93 22.48
CA ALA A 144 -2.77 2.19 23.36
C ALA A 144 -4.00 3.00 23.80
N GLU A 145 -3.83 4.28 24.15
CA GLU A 145 -4.96 5.13 24.57
C GLU A 145 -5.95 5.35 23.42
N GLY A 146 -5.46 5.69 22.24
CA GLY A 146 -6.29 5.84 21.05
C GLY A 146 -7.02 4.54 20.68
N TYR A 147 -6.34 3.41 20.82
CA TYR A 147 -6.95 2.11 20.59
C TYR A 147 -8.05 1.79 21.60
N ALA A 148 -7.81 2.05 22.89
CA ALA A 148 -8.79 1.83 23.95
C ALA A 148 -10.07 2.64 23.70
N ARG A 149 -9.95 3.91 23.25
CA ARG A 149 -11.08 4.75 22.86
C ARG A 149 -11.87 4.18 21.68
N ILE A 150 -11.19 3.61 20.68
CA ILE A 150 -11.85 2.94 19.55
C ILE A 150 -12.64 1.72 20.06
N VAL A 151 -12.02 0.88 20.89
CA VAL A 151 -12.63 -0.36 21.38
C VAL A 151 -13.76 -0.08 22.37
N GLU A 152 -13.68 0.97 23.17
CA GLU A 152 -14.76 1.39 24.08
C GLU A 152 -16.06 1.67 23.30
N LYS A 153 -15.96 2.43 22.21
CA LYS A 153 -17.10 2.71 21.34
C LYS A 153 -17.48 1.54 20.42
N HIS A 154 -16.48 0.79 19.95
CA HIS A 154 -16.64 -0.27 18.96
C HIS A 154 -16.00 -1.60 19.43
N PRO A 155 -16.59 -2.30 20.42
CA PRO A 155 -15.97 -3.47 21.07
C PRO A 155 -15.64 -4.64 20.13
N ARG A 156 -16.29 -4.72 18.96
CA ARG A 156 -16.02 -5.75 17.94
C ARG A 156 -14.61 -5.66 17.37
N ILE A 157 -13.97 -4.49 17.43
CA ILE A 157 -12.60 -4.25 16.92
C ILE A 157 -11.55 -4.88 17.86
N GLY A 158 -11.81 -4.90 19.17
CA GLY A 158 -10.91 -5.32 20.25
C GLY A 158 -10.64 -6.82 20.39
N ARG A 159 -10.58 -7.57 19.29
CA ARG A 159 -10.55 -9.05 19.29
C ARG A 159 -9.22 -9.67 18.90
N GLY A 160 -8.19 -8.89 18.57
CA GLY A 160 -6.91 -9.42 18.10
C GLY A 160 -5.78 -9.24 19.11
N PRO A 161 -4.58 -9.78 18.81
CA PRO A 161 -3.37 -9.49 19.57
C PRO A 161 -2.60 -8.34 18.89
N GLU A 162 -3.08 -7.09 19.01
CA GLU A 162 -2.58 -5.96 18.21
C GLU A 162 -1.12 -5.61 18.48
N LEU A 163 -0.69 -5.68 19.75
CA LEU A 163 0.71 -5.50 20.14
C LEU A 163 1.60 -6.60 19.53
N ALA A 164 1.16 -7.85 19.54
CA ALA A 164 1.95 -8.97 19.02
C ALA A 164 2.16 -8.90 17.49
N HIS A 165 1.29 -8.19 16.78
CA HIS A 165 1.41 -7.93 15.35
C HIS A 165 2.11 -6.59 15.03
N LEU A 166 2.47 -5.79 16.03
CA LEU A 166 3.21 -4.56 15.80
C LEU A 166 4.67 -4.90 15.49
N GLY A 167 5.17 -4.39 14.37
CA GLY A 167 6.47 -4.72 13.80
C GLY A 167 6.51 -6.12 13.16
N THR A 168 5.45 -6.53 12.45
CA THR A 168 5.40 -7.80 11.70
C THR A 168 5.00 -7.58 10.24
N LEU A 169 5.49 -8.47 9.36
CA LEU A 169 5.32 -8.32 7.93
C LEU A 169 3.92 -8.75 7.47
N GLY A 170 3.50 -9.94 7.89
CA GLY A 170 2.29 -10.59 7.40
C GLY A 170 2.43 -11.34 6.10
N THR A 171 1.32 -11.39 5.34
CA THR A 171 1.15 -12.20 4.13
C THR A 171 0.69 -11.36 2.94
N GLY A 172 0.54 -12.01 1.76
CA GLY A 172 0.04 -11.38 0.55
C GLY A 172 1.14 -10.64 -0.21
N ASN A 173 0.88 -9.40 -0.59
CA ASN A 173 1.83 -8.58 -1.35
C ASN A 173 2.90 -7.93 -0.45
N HIS A 174 2.90 -8.18 0.86
CA HIS A 174 3.90 -7.67 1.78
C HIS A 174 5.24 -8.38 1.59
N PHE A 175 6.35 -7.63 1.73
CA PHE A 175 7.71 -8.12 1.56
C PHE A 175 8.74 -7.25 2.29
N ILE A 176 9.93 -7.79 2.51
CA ILE A 176 11.16 -7.05 2.82
C ILE A 176 12.18 -7.41 1.74
N GLU A 177 12.78 -6.41 1.12
CA GLU A 177 13.71 -6.57 0.01
C GLU A 177 15.02 -5.84 0.28
N LEU A 178 16.12 -6.48 -0.12
CA LEU A 178 17.38 -5.81 -0.34
C LEU A 178 17.48 -5.52 -1.84
N CYS A 179 17.75 -4.27 -2.19
CA CYS A 179 17.86 -3.84 -3.58
C CYS A 179 19.20 -3.14 -3.84
N VAL A 180 19.61 -3.13 -5.10
CA VAL A 180 20.77 -2.39 -5.60
C VAL A 180 20.28 -1.34 -6.59
N ASP A 181 20.73 -0.10 -6.44
CA ASP A 181 20.42 1.00 -7.37
C ASP A 181 21.37 1.06 -8.58
N GLU A 182 21.11 1.96 -9.52
CA GLU A 182 21.91 2.17 -10.73
C GLU A 182 23.37 2.63 -10.47
N SER A 183 23.70 3.02 -9.25
CA SER A 183 25.04 3.43 -8.78
C SER A 183 25.70 2.39 -7.87
N ASP A 184 25.17 1.17 -7.86
CA ASP A 184 25.55 0.05 -7.00
C ASP A 184 25.31 0.29 -5.50
N GLY A 185 24.50 1.28 -5.12
CA GLY A 185 24.13 1.55 -3.73
C GLY A 185 23.08 0.55 -3.23
N VAL A 186 23.24 0.08 -2.00
CA VAL A 186 22.34 -0.93 -1.41
C VAL A 186 21.22 -0.26 -0.60
N TRP A 187 20.00 -0.70 -0.85
CA TRP A 187 18.76 -0.23 -0.22
C TRP A 187 18.09 -1.36 0.54
N LEU A 188 17.50 -1.02 1.69
CA LEU A 188 16.52 -1.86 2.37
C LEU A 188 15.14 -1.27 2.15
N MET A 189 14.23 -2.06 1.60
CA MET A 189 12.87 -1.65 1.25
C MET A 189 11.89 -2.65 1.84
N LEU A 190 10.75 -2.19 2.37
CA LEU A 190 9.72 -3.08 2.88
C LEU A 190 8.32 -2.54 2.62
N HIS A 191 7.38 -3.47 2.50
CA HIS A 191 5.98 -3.22 2.19
C HIS A 191 5.10 -3.92 3.22
N SER A 192 4.32 -3.14 3.98
CA SER A 192 3.35 -3.65 4.94
C SER A 192 2.34 -2.56 5.36
N GLY A 193 1.27 -3.00 6.01
CA GLY A 193 0.17 -2.15 6.48
C GLY A 193 -0.13 -2.30 7.96
N SER A 194 -1.39 -2.04 8.31
CA SER A 194 -1.91 -2.04 9.69
C SER A 194 -2.31 -3.43 10.20
N ARG A 195 -1.92 -4.49 9.49
CA ARG A 195 -2.12 -5.89 9.90
C ARG A 195 -3.61 -6.17 10.17
N GLY A 196 -3.90 -7.07 11.12
CA GLY A 196 -5.27 -7.44 11.45
C GLY A 196 -6.10 -6.30 12.04
N VAL A 197 -5.48 -5.31 12.70
CA VAL A 197 -6.24 -4.25 13.37
C VAL A 197 -6.89 -3.29 12.37
N GLY A 198 -6.18 -2.87 11.31
CA GLY A 198 -6.82 -2.08 10.27
C GLY A 198 -7.85 -2.88 9.47
N ASN A 199 -7.64 -4.19 9.29
CA ASN A 199 -8.67 -5.05 8.67
C ASN A 199 -9.97 -5.06 9.48
N ARG A 200 -9.88 -5.16 10.81
CA ARG A 200 -11.05 -5.10 11.69
C ARG A 200 -11.71 -3.72 11.67
N ILE A 201 -10.93 -2.64 11.75
CA ILE A 201 -11.44 -1.26 11.65
C ILE A 201 -12.15 -1.05 10.32
N GLY A 202 -11.48 -1.33 9.20
CA GLY A 202 -12.04 -1.16 7.86
C GLY A 202 -13.31 -1.97 7.66
N SER A 203 -13.29 -3.27 8.00
CA SER A 203 -14.46 -4.15 7.84
C SER A 203 -15.65 -3.68 8.70
N HIS A 204 -15.39 -3.26 9.94
CA HIS A 204 -16.42 -2.79 10.87
C HIS A 204 -17.11 -1.52 10.35
N PHE A 205 -16.35 -0.51 9.91
CA PHE A 205 -16.94 0.74 9.42
C PHE A 205 -17.53 0.63 8.01
N ILE A 206 -17.06 -0.30 7.17
CA ILE A 206 -17.74 -0.64 5.90
C ILE A 206 -19.13 -1.18 6.21
N GLU A 207 -19.25 -2.10 7.17
CA GLU A 207 -20.51 -2.70 7.56
C GLU A 207 -21.45 -1.68 8.22
N LEU A 208 -20.93 -0.82 9.11
CA LEU A 208 -21.72 0.28 9.69
C LEU A 208 -22.25 1.24 8.62
N ALA A 209 -21.43 1.58 7.63
CA ALA A 209 -21.88 2.44 6.53
C ALA A 209 -23.03 1.79 5.74
N LYS A 210 -22.96 0.47 5.48
CA LYS A 210 -24.03 -0.27 4.80
C LYS A 210 -25.33 -0.24 5.62
N GLN A 211 -25.24 -0.49 6.92
CA GLN A 211 -26.38 -0.42 7.84
C GLN A 211 -26.99 0.98 7.90
N ASP A 212 -26.18 2.04 7.84
CA ASP A 212 -26.68 3.41 7.76
C ASP A 212 -27.42 3.66 6.44
N MET A 213 -26.90 3.18 5.30
CA MET A 213 -27.60 3.31 4.01
C MET A 213 -28.97 2.62 4.04
N GLU A 214 -29.05 1.42 4.62
CA GLU A 214 -30.31 0.70 4.83
C GLU A 214 -31.27 1.49 5.73
N ARG A 215 -30.78 2.00 6.87
CA ARG A 215 -31.58 2.79 7.81
C ARG A 215 -32.13 4.07 7.17
N PHE A 216 -31.38 4.67 6.26
CA PHE A 216 -31.77 5.89 5.54
C PHE A 216 -32.55 5.62 4.24
N PHE A 217 -32.85 4.35 3.91
CA PHE A 217 -33.50 3.94 2.66
C PHE A 217 -32.76 4.41 1.39
N ILE A 218 -31.43 4.55 1.47
CA ILE A 218 -30.59 4.99 0.36
C ILE A 218 -30.19 3.78 -0.49
N HIS A 219 -30.55 3.82 -1.77
CA HIS A 219 -30.20 2.77 -2.73
C HIS A 219 -28.96 3.19 -3.52
N LEU A 220 -27.92 2.37 -3.45
CA LEU A 220 -26.66 2.59 -4.16
C LEU A 220 -26.53 1.58 -5.31
N PRO A 221 -25.83 1.93 -6.40
CA PRO A 221 -25.58 0.99 -7.50
C PRO A 221 -24.66 -0.17 -7.08
N ASP A 222 -23.95 -0.02 -5.96
CA ASP A 222 -23.14 -1.05 -5.31
C ASP A 222 -23.13 -0.77 -3.79
N ALA A 223 -23.35 -1.81 -2.98
CA ALA A 223 -23.35 -1.70 -1.51
C ALA A 223 -21.99 -1.28 -0.95
N ASP A 224 -20.89 -1.57 -1.65
CA ASP A 224 -19.56 -1.13 -1.24
C ASP A 224 -19.31 0.37 -1.49
N LEU A 225 -20.28 1.10 -2.04
CA LEU A 225 -20.24 2.57 -2.11
C LEU A 225 -20.91 3.23 -0.90
N ALA A 226 -21.30 2.45 0.10
CA ALA A 226 -21.85 2.95 1.35
C ALA A 226 -20.87 3.93 2.02
N TYR A 227 -21.43 5.03 2.55
CA TYR A 227 -20.66 6.18 3.00
C TYR A 227 -21.13 6.69 4.34
N LEU A 228 -20.24 7.42 5.02
CA LEU A 228 -20.49 8.07 6.30
C LEU A 228 -20.53 9.59 6.05
N PRO A 229 -21.68 10.26 6.26
CA PRO A 229 -21.79 11.71 6.09
C PRO A 229 -21.07 12.48 7.21
N GLU A 230 -20.38 13.57 6.86
CA GLU A 230 -19.74 14.48 7.82
C GLU A 230 -20.78 15.06 8.79
N GLY A 231 -20.42 15.17 10.07
CA GLY A 231 -21.32 15.59 11.15
C GLY A 231 -22.14 14.46 11.78
N THR A 232 -21.95 13.21 11.37
CA THR A 232 -22.51 12.03 12.04
C THR A 232 -21.50 11.41 13.00
N GLU A 233 -21.98 10.73 14.05
CA GLU A 233 -21.08 10.05 15.01
C GLU A 233 -20.22 8.98 14.32
N HIS A 234 -20.81 8.16 13.44
CA HIS A 234 -20.06 7.13 12.71
C HIS A 234 -18.95 7.72 11.84
N PHE A 235 -19.15 8.92 11.27
CA PHE A 235 -18.11 9.62 10.52
C PHE A 235 -16.94 10.02 11.43
N ASP A 236 -17.21 10.67 12.57
CA ASP A 236 -16.17 11.12 13.49
C ASP A 236 -15.38 9.93 14.05
N ASP A 237 -16.08 8.86 14.41
CA ASP A 237 -15.49 7.62 14.90
C ASP A 237 -14.63 6.94 13.83
N TYR A 238 -15.09 6.89 12.58
CA TYR A 238 -14.31 6.33 11.48
C TYR A 238 -13.07 7.16 11.18
N VAL A 239 -13.20 8.48 11.08
CA VAL A 239 -12.06 9.39 10.80
C VAL A 239 -11.00 9.27 11.89
N PHE A 240 -11.41 9.13 13.15
CA PHE A 240 -10.50 8.84 14.26
C PHE A 240 -9.82 7.47 14.09
N ALA A 241 -10.61 6.41 13.87
CA ALA A 241 -10.10 5.04 13.79
C ALA A 241 -9.19 4.79 12.57
N VAL A 242 -9.54 5.33 11.40
CA VAL A 242 -8.72 5.22 10.18
C VAL A 242 -7.40 5.97 10.32
N SER A 243 -7.42 7.14 10.97
CA SER A 243 -6.20 7.91 11.25
C SER A 243 -5.29 7.13 12.22
N TRP A 244 -5.84 6.58 13.29
CA TRP A 244 -5.09 5.73 14.22
C TRP A 244 -4.50 4.49 13.53
N ALA A 245 -5.25 3.85 12.63
CA ALA A 245 -4.76 2.69 11.89
C ALA A 245 -3.63 3.04 10.91
N GLN A 246 -3.66 4.25 10.32
CA GLN A 246 -2.56 4.77 9.51
C GLN A 246 -1.30 4.97 10.37
N ASP A 247 -1.42 5.55 11.56
CA ASP A 247 -0.31 5.72 12.49
C ASP A 247 0.28 4.38 12.94
N TYR A 248 -0.58 3.39 13.25
CA TYR A 248 -0.15 2.02 13.54
C TYR A 248 0.63 1.42 12.37
N ALA A 249 0.16 1.59 11.12
CA ALA A 249 0.85 1.07 9.94
C ALA A 249 2.22 1.72 9.70
N ALA A 250 2.33 3.04 9.91
CA ALA A 250 3.60 3.76 9.81
C ALA A 250 4.60 3.26 10.88
N MET A 251 4.15 3.16 12.13
CA MET A 251 4.94 2.61 13.25
C MET A 251 5.36 1.16 12.99
N ASN A 252 4.46 0.34 12.46
CA ASN A 252 4.74 -1.05 12.10
C ASN A 252 5.94 -1.14 11.14
N ARG A 253 5.94 -0.31 10.09
CA ARG A 253 7.02 -0.25 9.10
C ARG A 253 8.34 0.25 9.69
N GLU A 254 8.30 1.28 10.53
CA GLU A 254 9.50 1.81 11.20
C GLU A 254 10.16 0.78 12.11
N LEU A 255 9.36 0.07 12.91
CA LEU A 255 9.86 -0.99 13.78
C LEU A 255 10.45 -2.15 12.98
N MET A 256 9.78 -2.59 11.89
CA MET A 256 10.34 -3.62 11.01
C MET A 256 11.65 -3.19 10.36
N LEU A 257 11.74 -1.93 9.90
CA LEU A 257 12.96 -1.40 9.32
C LEU A 257 14.10 -1.45 10.35
N HIS A 258 13.82 -0.99 11.58
CA HIS A 258 14.80 -1.01 12.66
C HIS A 258 15.25 -2.45 12.99
N SER A 259 14.33 -3.39 13.20
CA SER A 259 14.64 -4.79 13.48
C SER A 259 15.46 -5.44 12.36
N ALA A 260 15.14 -5.16 11.11
CA ALA A 260 15.89 -5.68 9.96
C ALA A 260 17.30 -5.08 9.89
N VAL A 261 17.46 -3.76 10.10
CA VAL A 261 18.78 -3.11 10.11
C VAL A 261 19.66 -3.66 11.22
N GLU A 262 19.16 -3.77 12.45
CA GLU A 262 19.93 -4.31 13.58
C GLU A 262 20.34 -5.76 13.34
N ALA A 263 19.44 -6.58 12.79
CA ALA A 263 19.74 -7.97 12.46
C ALA A 263 20.82 -8.08 11.37
N LEU A 264 20.76 -7.24 10.34
CA LEU A 264 21.78 -7.20 9.30
C LEU A 264 23.14 -6.78 9.86
N LYS A 265 23.18 -5.74 10.71
CA LYS A 265 24.41 -5.31 11.41
C LYS A 265 24.99 -6.42 12.31
N ALA A 266 24.13 -7.18 12.98
CA ALA A 266 24.54 -8.24 13.91
C ALA A 266 24.83 -9.61 13.23
N SER A 267 24.45 -9.78 11.96
CA SER A 267 24.50 -11.07 11.26
C SER A 267 25.92 -11.59 11.00
N GLY A 268 26.90 -10.69 10.90
CA GLY A 268 28.26 -11.01 10.42
C GLY A 268 28.34 -11.27 8.90
N GLU A 269 27.23 -11.16 8.16
CA GLU A 269 27.16 -11.38 6.71
C GLU A 269 27.57 -10.13 5.90
N LEU A 270 27.50 -8.94 6.53
CA LEU A 270 27.75 -7.65 5.91
C LEU A 270 28.83 -6.89 6.70
N PRO A 271 29.67 -6.07 6.03
CA PRO A 271 30.56 -5.16 6.73
C PRO A 271 29.77 -4.09 7.47
N ALA A 272 30.44 -3.36 8.37
CA ALA A 272 29.82 -2.24 9.07
C ALA A 272 29.29 -1.20 8.07
N PHE A 273 28.05 -0.74 8.31
CA PHE A 273 27.40 0.25 7.48
C PHE A 273 26.49 1.16 8.30
N GLU A 274 26.29 2.37 7.79
CA GLU A 274 25.30 3.33 8.26
C GLU A 274 24.21 3.57 7.22
N LEU A 275 23.11 4.18 7.68
CA LEU A 275 22.01 4.66 6.84
C LEU A 275 22.36 6.07 6.33
N SER A 276 22.36 6.27 5.00
CA SER A 276 22.87 7.50 4.40
C SER A 276 21.79 8.56 4.16
N GLU A 277 20.59 8.15 3.73
CA GLU A 277 19.52 9.03 3.28
C GLU A 277 18.24 8.90 4.15
N SER A 278 17.38 9.92 4.09
CA SER A 278 16.12 9.93 4.82
C SER A 278 15.19 8.83 4.31
N ALA A 279 14.68 8.01 5.24
CA ALA A 279 13.78 6.93 4.89
C ALA A 279 12.52 7.48 4.22
N VAL A 280 12.18 6.97 3.03
CA VAL A 280 10.91 7.26 2.39
C VAL A 280 9.88 6.39 3.08
N ASN A 281 8.91 6.95 3.81
CA ASN A 281 7.81 6.20 4.44
C ASN A 281 6.47 6.71 3.90
N CYS A 282 5.84 5.97 3.00
CA CYS A 282 4.63 6.40 2.31
C CYS A 282 3.50 5.38 2.39
N HIS A 283 2.27 5.86 2.64
CA HIS A 283 1.06 5.05 2.50
C HIS A 283 0.58 5.03 1.04
N HIS A 284 -0.11 3.96 0.65
CA HIS A 284 -0.85 3.88 -0.60
C HIS A 284 -2.31 3.44 -0.46
N ASN A 285 -2.76 3.04 0.74
CA ASN A 285 -4.17 2.84 1.08
C ASN A 285 -4.53 3.71 2.28
N TYR A 286 -4.99 4.93 2.08
CA TYR A 286 -5.20 5.87 3.18
C TYR A 286 -6.15 7.00 2.80
N ILE A 287 -6.53 7.79 3.81
CA ILE A 287 -7.32 9.00 3.67
C ILE A 287 -6.61 10.17 4.35
N SER A 288 -6.63 11.33 3.72
CA SER A 288 -6.07 12.57 4.26
C SER A 288 -6.97 13.75 3.99
N ARG A 289 -7.06 14.68 4.95
CA ARG A 289 -7.72 15.97 4.74
C ARG A 289 -6.76 16.90 4.00
N GLU A 290 -7.17 17.40 2.85
CA GLU A 290 -6.35 18.23 1.98
C GLU A 290 -7.14 19.42 1.41
N HIS A 291 -6.44 20.42 0.91
CA HIS A 291 -7.05 21.57 0.26
C HIS A 291 -6.80 21.52 -1.24
N HIS A 292 -7.86 21.33 -2.03
CA HIS A 292 -7.79 21.23 -3.48
C HIS A 292 -8.93 22.01 -4.14
N PHE A 293 -8.60 22.79 -5.16
CA PHE A 293 -9.57 23.55 -5.97
C PHE A 293 -10.58 24.37 -5.13
N GLY A 294 -10.09 25.05 -4.09
CA GLY A 294 -10.86 25.96 -3.25
C GLY A 294 -11.74 25.30 -2.18
N LYS A 295 -11.59 23.98 -1.93
CA LYS A 295 -12.29 23.29 -0.85
C LYS A 295 -11.34 22.43 -0.02
N ASN A 296 -11.62 22.34 1.27
CA ASN A 296 -11.10 21.27 2.11
C ASN A 296 -11.88 19.99 1.78
N CYS A 297 -11.18 18.94 1.37
CA CYS A 297 -11.74 17.65 1.00
C CYS A 297 -10.99 16.52 1.69
N PHE A 298 -11.65 15.39 1.84
CA PHE A 298 -10.97 14.15 2.15
C PHE A 298 -10.50 13.51 0.85
N VAL A 299 -9.21 13.23 0.74
CA VAL A 299 -8.61 12.55 -0.40
C VAL A 299 -8.32 11.13 0.01
N THR A 300 -9.15 10.20 -0.46
CA THR A 300 -8.91 8.77 -0.31
C THR A 300 -8.02 8.29 -1.45
N ARG A 301 -6.91 7.64 -1.11
CA ARG A 301 -6.02 6.98 -2.06
C ARG A 301 -6.05 5.49 -1.81
N LYS A 302 -6.33 4.72 -2.85
CA LYS A 302 -6.29 3.26 -2.80
C LYS A 302 -5.42 2.73 -3.91
N GLY A 303 -4.30 2.14 -3.53
CA GLY A 303 -3.19 1.87 -4.44
C GLY A 303 -2.69 3.13 -5.13
N ALA A 304 -2.57 4.25 -4.41
CA ALA A 304 -2.00 5.49 -4.94
C ALA A 304 -1.23 6.23 -3.85
N VAL A 305 -0.12 6.87 -4.20
CA VAL A 305 0.80 7.52 -3.26
C VAL A 305 0.70 9.05 -3.42
N ARG A 306 0.97 9.80 -2.35
CA ARG A 306 1.12 11.27 -2.45
C ARG A 306 2.34 11.63 -3.28
N ALA A 307 2.19 12.59 -4.19
CA ALA A 307 3.22 13.08 -5.08
C ALA A 307 3.12 14.61 -5.23
N ARG A 308 3.15 15.36 -4.13
CA ARG A 308 3.37 16.82 -4.19
C ARG A 308 4.78 17.09 -4.71
N GLU A 309 5.01 18.31 -5.16
CA GLU A 309 6.34 18.72 -5.59
C GLU A 309 7.37 18.44 -4.48
N GLY A 310 8.36 17.60 -4.78
CA GLY A 310 9.42 17.22 -3.86
C GLY A 310 9.11 16.03 -2.93
N ASP A 311 7.86 15.57 -2.84
CA ASP A 311 7.52 14.37 -2.04
C ASP A 311 8.29 13.16 -2.59
N MET A 312 9.00 12.43 -1.72
CA MET A 312 9.62 11.17 -2.09
C MET A 312 8.59 10.02 -2.01
N GLY A 313 8.65 9.08 -2.95
CA GLY A 313 7.77 7.93 -3.00
C GLY A 313 8.48 6.68 -3.51
N ILE A 314 7.80 5.53 -3.42
CA ILE A 314 8.29 4.23 -3.88
C ILE A 314 7.24 3.65 -4.81
N ILE A 315 7.68 3.21 -6.00
CA ILE A 315 6.84 2.49 -6.97
C ILE A 315 7.47 1.11 -7.22
N PRO A 316 7.06 0.07 -6.47
CA PRO A 316 7.55 -1.28 -6.67
C PRO A 316 7.05 -1.89 -7.97
N GLY A 317 7.94 -2.67 -8.61
CA GLY A 317 7.54 -3.62 -9.64
C GLY A 317 6.91 -4.88 -9.04
N SER A 318 7.06 -5.98 -9.78
CA SER A 318 6.84 -7.34 -9.28
C SER A 318 8.17 -7.97 -8.83
N MET A 319 8.10 -9.12 -8.14
CA MET A 319 9.30 -9.84 -7.70
C MET A 319 10.22 -10.25 -8.87
N GLY A 320 11.35 -9.57 -9.03
CA GLY A 320 12.34 -9.75 -10.09
C GLY A 320 12.33 -8.63 -11.14
N ALA A 321 11.35 -7.73 -11.09
CA ALA A 321 11.29 -6.53 -11.90
C ALA A 321 11.95 -5.34 -11.20
N ARG A 322 12.06 -4.22 -11.93
CA ARG A 322 12.56 -2.95 -11.39
C ARG A 322 11.55 -2.33 -10.43
N SER A 323 12.07 -1.70 -9.39
CA SER A 323 11.33 -0.81 -8.49
C SER A 323 11.94 0.59 -8.60
N TYR A 324 11.18 1.63 -8.26
CA TYR A 324 11.63 3.01 -8.45
C TYR A 324 11.49 3.82 -7.17
N ILE A 325 12.54 4.55 -6.80
CA ILE A 325 12.44 5.70 -5.88
C ILE A 325 12.09 6.91 -6.74
N VAL A 326 11.03 7.61 -6.39
CA VAL A 326 10.50 8.71 -7.20
C VAL A 326 10.34 9.98 -6.40
N ARG A 327 10.29 11.11 -7.12
CA ARG A 327 9.96 12.43 -6.58
C ARG A 327 8.70 12.96 -7.25
N GLY A 328 7.74 13.42 -6.47
CA GLY A 328 6.48 13.97 -6.97
C GLY A 328 6.69 15.29 -7.72
N LYS A 329 5.93 15.48 -8.80
CA LYS A 329 5.90 16.70 -9.62
C LYS A 329 4.77 17.66 -9.26
N GLY A 330 3.92 17.31 -8.30
CA GLY A 330 2.84 18.19 -7.83
C GLY A 330 1.71 18.40 -8.84
N ASN A 331 1.40 17.39 -9.66
CA ASN A 331 0.32 17.51 -10.65
C ASN A 331 -1.06 17.66 -9.97
N ALA A 332 -1.68 18.83 -10.13
CA ALA A 332 -2.97 19.16 -9.51
C ALA A 332 -4.13 18.32 -10.07
N ASP A 333 -4.08 17.90 -11.34
CA ASP A 333 -5.11 17.06 -11.93
C ASP A 333 -5.18 15.66 -11.30
N ALA A 334 -4.05 15.17 -10.78
CA ALA A 334 -3.96 13.93 -10.01
C ALA A 334 -4.17 14.12 -8.49
N PHE A 335 -4.59 15.31 -8.05
CA PHE A 335 -4.64 15.69 -6.63
C PHE A 335 -3.29 15.45 -5.92
N HIS A 336 -2.20 15.76 -6.62
CA HIS A 336 -0.82 15.52 -6.17
C HIS A 336 -0.63 14.05 -5.78
N SER A 337 -0.91 13.12 -6.70
CA SER A 337 -0.81 11.68 -6.46
C SER A 337 -0.15 10.97 -7.64
N CYS A 338 0.38 9.78 -7.40
CA CYS A 338 0.94 8.87 -8.41
C CYS A 338 0.55 7.41 -8.11
N SER A 339 0.96 6.48 -8.98
CA SER A 339 0.74 5.04 -8.78
C SER A 339 1.46 4.52 -7.54
N HIS A 340 1.07 3.34 -7.06
CA HIS A 340 1.74 2.67 -5.93
C HIS A 340 2.54 1.43 -6.35
N GLY A 341 2.56 1.07 -7.63
CA GLY A 341 3.28 -0.10 -8.12
C GLY A 341 2.86 -0.49 -9.53
N ALA A 342 3.15 -1.72 -9.96
CA ALA A 342 2.82 -2.20 -11.30
C ALA A 342 1.30 -2.45 -11.51
N GLY A 343 0.57 -2.86 -10.47
CA GLY A 343 -0.83 -3.30 -10.60
C GLY A 343 -0.95 -4.70 -11.24
N ARG A 344 -1.98 -5.45 -10.85
CA ARG A 344 -2.17 -6.84 -11.31
C ARG A 344 -2.93 -6.88 -12.63
N VAL A 345 -2.60 -7.85 -13.48
CA VAL A 345 -3.38 -8.20 -14.69
C VAL A 345 -4.21 -9.48 -14.52
N MET A 346 -4.05 -10.17 -13.38
CA MET A 346 -4.84 -11.36 -13.06
C MET A 346 -4.96 -11.57 -11.55
N SER A 347 -6.00 -12.32 -11.15
CA SER A 347 -6.22 -12.70 -9.76
C SER A 347 -5.13 -13.64 -9.25
N ARG A 348 -4.98 -13.72 -7.92
CA ARG A 348 -4.05 -14.67 -7.27
C ARG A 348 -4.38 -16.11 -7.63
N GLU A 349 -5.66 -16.47 -7.63
CA GLU A 349 -6.13 -17.80 -8.01
C GLU A 349 -5.83 -18.14 -9.47
N ALA A 350 -6.01 -17.16 -10.38
CA ALA A 350 -5.67 -17.34 -11.78
C ALA A 350 -4.16 -17.54 -11.98
N ALA A 351 -3.34 -16.78 -11.26
CA ALA A 351 -1.87 -16.94 -11.29
C ALA A 351 -1.44 -18.34 -10.80
N LYS A 352 -1.98 -18.81 -9.66
CA LYS A 352 -1.67 -20.16 -9.12
C LYS A 352 -2.03 -21.30 -10.06
N LYS A 353 -3.09 -21.12 -10.87
CA LYS A 353 -3.51 -22.12 -11.87
C LYS A 353 -2.66 -22.08 -13.14
N ARG A 354 -2.10 -20.92 -13.49
CA ARG A 354 -1.43 -20.69 -14.76
C ARG A 354 0.07 -20.95 -14.73
N PHE A 355 0.74 -20.65 -13.62
CA PHE A 355 2.19 -20.69 -13.52
C PHE A 355 2.67 -21.84 -12.64
N THR A 356 3.83 -22.38 -13.00
CA THR A 356 4.51 -23.44 -12.25
C THR A 356 5.62 -22.89 -11.36
N LEU A 357 6.14 -23.72 -10.45
CA LEU A 357 7.34 -23.39 -9.66
C LEU A 357 8.57 -23.15 -10.56
N GLU A 358 8.66 -23.88 -11.67
CA GLU A 358 9.76 -23.72 -12.61
C GLU A 358 9.70 -22.36 -13.32
N ASP A 359 8.50 -21.93 -13.75
CA ASP A 359 8.30 -20.60 -14.32
C ASP A 359 8.67 -19.51 -13.32
N HIS A 360 8.27 -19.69 -12.07
CA HIS A 360 8.58 -18.76 -11.00
C HIS A 360 10.09 -18.68 -10.73
N ALA A 361 10.76 -19.83 -10.64
CA ALA A 361 12.20 -19.91 -10.43
C ALA A 361 12.98 -19.24 -11.57
N LYS A 362 12.55 -19.44 -12.83
CA LYS A 362 13.12 -18.75 -14.00
C LYS A 362 12.89 -17.24 -13.93
N ALA A 363 11.68 -16.80 -13.60
CA ALA A 363 11.33 -15.37 -13.54
C ALA A 363 12.04 -14.61 -12.42
N THR A 364 12.49 -15.32 -11.38
CA THR A 364 13.17 -14.78 -10.21
C THR A 364 14.64 -15.20 -10.14
N ALA A 365 15.22 -15.56 -11.28
CA ALA A 365 16.64 -15.89 -11.39
C ALA A 365 17.50 -14.67 -11.01
N GLY A 366 18.47 -14.87 -10.11
CA GLY A 366 19.31 -13.80 -9.57
C GLY A 366 18.71 -13.05 -8.37
N VAL A 367 17.56 -13.50 -7.86
CA VAL A 367 16.98 -13.02 -6.60
C VAL A 367 16.96 -14.16 -5.59
N GLU A 368 17.59 -13.96 -4.44
CA GLU A 368 17.49 -14.85 -3.29
C GLU A 368 16.12 -14.67 -2.62
N CYS A 369 15.22 -15.63 -2.85
CA CYS A 369 13.89 -15.63 -2.26
C CYS A 369 13.38 -17.07 -2.11
N ARG A 370 12.30 -17.24 -1.35
CA ARG A 370 11.58 -18.52 -1.28
C ARG A 370 11.05 -18.92 -2.67
N LYS A 371 11.07 -20.22 -2.97
CA LYS A 371 10.61 -20.80 -4.25
C LYS A 371 9.60 -21.93 -4.01
N ASP A 372 8.55 -21.62 -3.27
CA ASP A 372 7.50 -22.58 -2.92
C ASP A 372 6.11 -22.15 -3.43
N VAL A 373 5.12 -23.03 -3.25
CA VAL A 373 3.80 -22.87 -3.85
C VAL A 373 3.04 -21.65 -3.34
N ASP A 374 3.41 -21.14 -2.16
CA ASP A 374 2.73 -20.03 -1.51
C ASP A 374 3.11 -18.68 -2.10
N VAL A 375 4.17 -18.61 -2.92
CA VAL A 375 4.64 -17.38 -3.58
C VAL A 375 4.37 -17.32 -5.09
N ILE A 376 3.78 -18.36 -5.67
CA ILE A 376 3.49 -18.44 -7.12
C ILE A 376 2.56 -17.32 -7.58
N ASP A 377 1.59 -16.90 -6.75
CA ASP A 377 0.64 -15.83 -7.10
C ASP A 377 1.27 -14.45 -7.23
N GLU A 378 2.54 -14.31 -6.88
CA GLU A 378 3.31 -13.07 -6.95
C GLU A 378 4.40 -13.10 -8.04
N THR A 379 4.32 -14.05 -8.98
CA THR A 379 5.21 -14.12 -10.15
C THR A 379 5.10 -12.87 -11.05
N PRO A 380 6.20 -12.39 -11.68
CA PRO A 380 6.20 -11.20 -12.53
C PRO A 380 5.09 -11.11 -13.58
N ALA A 381 4.79 -12.23 -14.22
CA ALA A 381 3.79 -12.28 -15.29
C ALA A 381 2.34 -12.05 -14.79
N ALA A 382 2.11 -12.00 -13.48
CA ALA A 382 0.82 -11.62 -12.89
C ALA A 382 0.58 -10.09 -12.84
N TYR A 383 1.59 -9.30 -13.17
CA TYR A 383 1.60 -7.83 -13.06
C TYR A 383 1.69 -7.15 -14.43
N LYS A 384 1.27 -5.87 -14.49
CA LYS A 384 1.49 -5.04 -15.68
C LYS A 384 3.00 -4.77 -15.85
N PRO A 385 3.46 -4.48 -17.07
CA PRO A 385 4.84 -4.03 -17.28
C PRO A 385 5.08 -2.71 -16.52
N ILE A 386 5.98 -2.72 -15.53
CA ILE A 386 6.24 -1.55 -14.69
C ILE A 386 6.72 -0.34 -15.51
N ASP A 387 7.47 -0.58 -16.59
CA ASP A 387 7.98 0.50 -17.44
C ASP A 387 6.85 1.23 -18.19
N ALA A 388 5.80 0.51 -18.59
CA ALA A 388 4.61 1.12 -19.20
C ALA A 388 3.83 1.94 -18.17
N VAL A 389 3.74 1.45 -16.93
CA VAL A 389 3.15 2.20 -15.81
C VAL A 389 3.94 3.47 -15.53
N MET A 390 5.27 3.43 -15.56
CA MET A 390 6.11 4.62 -15.37
C MET A 390 5.98 5.61 -16.52
N ALA A 391 5.94 5.14 -17.77
CA ALA A 391 5.76 5.99 -18.95
C ALA A 391 4.41 6.74 -18.91
N ALA A 392 3.33 6.05 -18.52
CA ALA A 392 1.99 6.61 -18.45
C ALA A 392 1.82 7.70 -17.37
N GLN A 393 2.72 7.79 -16.39
CA GLN A 393 2.69 8.79 -15.31
C GLN A 393 3.91 9.72 -15.31
N ALA A 394 4.58 9.88 -16.46
CA ALA A 394 5.80 10.68 -16.57
C ALA A 394 5.62 12.15 -16.16
N ASP A 395 4.39 12.68 -16.15
CA ASP A 395 4.02 14.01 -15.66
C ASP A 395 3.68 14.06 -14.17
N LEU A 396 3.52 12.91 -13.50
CA LEU A 396 3.19 12.83 -12.07
C LEU A 396 4.45 12.75 -11.20
N VAL A 397 5.50 12.08 -11.70
CA VAL A 397 6.72 11.80 -10.95
C VAL A 397 7.98 11.91 -11.80
N GLU A 398 9.11 12.12 -11.13
CA GLU A 398 10.47 11.97 -11.64
C GLU A 398 11.09 10.72 -11.00
N VAL A 399 11.83 9.93 -11.78
CA VAL A 399 12.60 8.79 -11.26
C VAL A 399 13.90 9.31 -10.67
N VAL A 400 14.12 9.05 -9.39
CA VAL A 400 15.35 9.41 -8.66
C VAL A 400 16.33 8.24 -8.66
N HIS A 401 15.85 7.02 -8.37
CA HIS A 401 16.63 5.80 -8.44
C HIS A 401 15.84 4.66 -9.06
N THR A 402 16.55 3.78 -9.76
CA THR A 402 16.06 2.52 -10.30
C THR A 402 16.67 1.37 -9.52
N LEU A 403 15.82 0.66 -8.78
CA LEU A 403 16.20 -0.43 -7.90
C LEU A 403 16.02 -1.78 -8.59
N LYS A 404 17.01 -2.65 -8.42
CA LYS A 404 16.93 -4.08 -8.74
C LYS A 404 17.02 -4.88 -7.45
N GLN A 405 16.00 -5.67 -7.16
CA GLN A 405 16.01 -6.55 -6.00
C GLN A 405 17.05 -7.67 -6.13
N VAL A 406 17.69 -8.00 -5.01
CA VAL A 406 18.64 -9.11 -4.87
C VAL A 406 18.26 -10.09 -3.75
N VAL A 407 17.51 -9.62 -2.74
CA VAL A 407 16.88 -10.46 -1.70
C VAL A 407 15.40 -10.11 -1.60
N CYS A 408 14.54 -11.11 -1.42
CA CYS A 408 13.12 -10.91 -1.12
C CYS A 408 12.64 -11.89 -0.03
N VAL A 409 12.15 -11.33 1.07
CA VAL A 409 11.51 -12.02 2.19
C VAL A 409 10.01 -11.78 2.13
N LYS A 410 9.23 -12.87 2.17
CA LYS A 410 7.76 -12.85 2.14
C LYS A 410 7.18 -13.84 3.15
N GLY A 411 5.98 -13.52 3.62
CA GLY A 411 5.20 -14.35 4.56
C GLY A 411 4.63 -15.62 3.98
#